data_AF-A0A7S2QJG9-F1
#
_entry.id   AF-A0A7S2QJG9-F1
#
_cell.length_a   1.000
_cell.length_b   1.000
_cell.length_c   1.000
_cell.angle_alpha   90.00
_cell.angle_beta   90.00
_cell.angle_gamma   90.00
#
_symmetry.space_group_name_H-M   'P 1'
#
loop_
_entity.id
_entity.type
_entity.pdbx_description
1 polymer ?
#
loop_
_entity_poly.entity_id
_entity_poly.type
_entity_poly.pdbx_seq_one_letter_code
_entity_poly.pdbx_strand_id
1 'polypeptide(L)'
;EALAGTGCGDAVKALAAVVRDKNDTACVRKRAAKALAGTGNGHAVKALATVVQDLGDELDLREVVAEALAGTGNGHAVKALAAVVRNKNDTVCVRKRAAEALAGTGNGHAVKALATVVQDLGDELDLREVVAEALAGTGCGDAVKALAAVVRDKNDTACVRKRAAKALAGTGN
;
A
#
# COMPACT_ATOMS: atom_id res chain seq x y z
N GLU A 1 10.77 40.49 8.45
CA GLU A 1 10.67 39.25 7.65
C GLU A 1 11.37 38.13 8.40
N ALA A 2 10.74 36.96 8.62
CA ALA A 2 11.35 35.63 8.92
C ALA A 2 10.46 34.69 9.78
N LEU A 3 9.16 34.55 9.49
CA LEU A 3 8.29 33.58 10.17
C LEU A 3 7.50 32.65 9.21
N ALA A 4 8.00 32.47 7.98
CA ALA A 4 7.29 31.70 6.95
C ALA A 4 7.85 30.30 6.66
N GLY A 5 8.81 29.76 7.43
CA GLY A 5 9.55 28.55 6.99
C GLY A 5 9.86 27.44 8.01
N THR A 6 9.71 27.64 9.32
CA THR A 6 10.29 26.71 10.33
C THR A 6 9.28 25.84 11.07
N GLY A 7 7.99 26.19 11.11
CA GLY A 7 6.98 25.46 11.88
C GLY A 7 6.62 24.07 11.32
N CYS A 8 6.61 23.90 10.00
CA CYS A 8 6.15 22.64 9.38
C CYS A 8 7.20 21.52 9.45
N GLY A 9 8.49 21.86 9.39
CA GLY A 9 9.57 20.86 9.43
C GLY A 9 9.73 20.23 10.81
N ASP A 10 9.65 21.03 11.86
CA ASP A 10 9.81 20.54 13.23
C ASP A 10 8.55 19.82 13.73
N ALA A 11 7.36 20.24 13.28
CA ALA A 11 6.12 19.50 13.52
C ALA A 11 6.15 18.10 12.88
N VAL A 12 6.64 17.97 11.64
CA VAL A 12 6.79 16.66 10.98
C VAL A 12 7.79 15.77 11.72
N LYS A 13 8.91 16.32 12.20
CA LYS A 13 9.88 15.56 13.00
C LYS A 13 9.28 15.08 14.33
N ALA A 14 8.55 15.95 15.03
CA ALA A 14 7.91 15.62 16.29
C ALA A 14 6.87 14.50 16.10
N LEU A 15 5.98 14.64 15.12
CA LEU A 15 5.00 13.59 14.82
C LEU A 15 5.68 12.28 14.39
N ALA A 16 6.78 12.34 13.62
CA ALA A 16 7.55 11.16 13.24
C ALA A 16 8.24 10.48 14.43
N ALA A 17 8.57 11.22 15.49
CA ALA A 17 9.03 10.63 16.75
C ALA A 17 7.88 9.91 17.45
N VAL A 18 6.73 10.57 17.60
CA VAL A 18 5.53 10.00 18.27
C VAL A 18 5.06 8.72 17.60
N VAL A 19 5.02 8.64 16.25
CA VAL A 19 4.61 7.40 15.57
C VAL A 19 5.54 6.22 15.89
N ARG A 20 6.81 6.47 16.18
CA ARG A 20 7.82 5.43 16.45
C ARG A 20 8.04 5.17 17.94
N ASP A 21 7.43 5.95 18.82
CA ASP A 21 7.57 5.74 20.26
C ASP A 21 6.73 4.54 20.69
N LYS A 22 7.39 3.44 21.06
CA LYS A 22 6.74 2.21 21.51
C LYS A 22 6.20 2.32 22.94
N ASN A 23 6.52 3.39 23.67
CA ASN A 23 5.95 3.66 24.98
C ASN A 23 4.64 4.46 24.90
N ASP A 24 4.33 5.05 23.74
CA ASP A 24 3.09 5.77 23.50
C ASP A 24 1.92 4.81 23.23
N THR A 25 0.71 5.29 23.46
CA THR A 25 -0.48 4.49 23.18
C THR A 25 -0.70 4.31 21.68
N ALA A 26 -1.19 3.14 21.28
CA ALA A 26 -1.62 2.83 19.91
C ALA A 26 -2.49 3.95 19.29
N CYS A 27 -3.41 4.52 20.08
CA CYS A 27 -4.29 5.61 19.67
C CYS A 27 -3.51 6.88 19.30
N VAL A 28 -2.51 7.26 20.11
CA VAL A 28 -1.66 8.44 19.86
C VAL A 28 -0.80 8.21 18.62
N ARG A 29 -0.18 7.04 18.50
CA ARG A 29 0.63 6.67 17.33
C ARG A 29 -0.19 6.67 16.03
N LYS A 30 -1.40 6.10 16.04
CA LYS A 30 -2.34 6.10 14.90
C LYS A 30 -2.75 7.52 14.49
N ARG A 31 -3.04 8.40 15.45
CA ARG A 31 -3.38 9.82 15.18
C ARG A 31 -2.19 10.57 14.59
N ALA A 32 -1.00 10.38 15.14
CA ALA A 32 0.23 10.98 14.62
C ALA A 32 0.52 10.48 13.20
N ALA A 33 0.26 9.21 12.89
CA ALA A 33 0.42 8.66 11.54
C ALA A 33 -0.52 9.33 10.52
N LYS A 34 -1.80 9.49 10.87
CA LYS A 34 -2.77 10.20 10.03
C LYS A 34 -2.38 11.66 9.82
N ALA A 35 -1.95 12.34 10.89
CA ALA A 35 -1.50 13.73 10.81
C ALA A 35 -0.26 13.87 9.90
N LEU A 36 0.72 12.97 10.02
CA LEU A 36 1.90 12.93 9.15
C LEU A 36 1.53 12.76 7.68
N ALA A 37 0.66 11.81 7.36
CA ALA A 37 0.23 11.58 5.98
C ALA A 37 -0.46 12.82 5.39
N GLY A 38 -1.29 13.51 6.17
CA GLY A 38 -1.95 14.75 5.78
C GLY A 38 -0.99 15.91 5.47
N THR A 39 0.26 15.86 5.93
CA THR A 39 1.25 16.89 5.59
C THR A 39 1.75 16.80 4.15
N GLY A 40 1.62 15.64 3.49
CA GLY A 40 2.16 15.40 2.15
C GLY A 40 3.69 15.51 2.05
N ASN A 41 4.41 15.70 3.17
CA ASN A 41 5.84 15.92 3.18
C ASN A 41 6.60 14.61 2.90
N GLY A 42 7.61 14.64 2.02
CA GLY A 42 8.45 13.47 1.73
C GLY A 42 9.12 12.86 2.97
N HIS A 43 9.47 13.69 3.97
CA HIS A 43 9.99 13.21 5.26
C HIS A 43 8.93 12.46 6.07
N ALA A 44 7.68 12.92 6.02
CA ALA A 44 6.56 12.22 6.67
C ALA A 44 6.31 10.86 6.01
N VAL A 45 6.31 10.80 4.67
CA VAL A 45 6.19 9.54 3.91
C VAL A 45 7.31 8.57 4.27
N LYS A 46 8.56 9.05 4.42
CA LYS A 46 9.69 8.20 4.80
C LYS A 46 9.52 7.63 6.22
N ALA A 47 9.06 8.44 7.18
CA ALA A 47 8.82 7.98 8.55
C ALA A 47 7.71 6.92 8.60
N LEU A 48 6.60 7.16 7.90
CA LEU A 48 5.49 6.22 7.78
C LEU A 48 5.92 4.92 7.06
N ALA A 49 6.76 5.02 6.03
CA ALA A 49 7.29 3.86 5.32
C ALA A 49 8.13 2.94 6.23
N THR A 50 8.84 3.48 7.21
CA THR A 50 9.56 2.65 8.19
C THR A 50 8.59 1.89 9.10
N VAL A 51 7.52 2.54 9.55
CA VAL A 51 6.54 1.96 10.50
C VAL A 51 5.71 0.87 9.82
N VAL A 52 5.26 1.09 8.59
CA VAL A 52 4.49 0.07 7.87
C VAL A 52 5.32 -1.19 7.58
N GLN A 53 6.65 -1.10 7.56
CA GLN A 53 7.57 -2.21 7.33
C GLN A 53 8.12 -2.85 8.61
N ASP A 54 7.91 -2.25 9.78
CA ASP A 54 8.36 -2.82 11.06
C ASP A 54 7.45 -3.98 11.47
N LEU A 55 7.93 -5.22 11.33
CA LEU A 55 7.20 -6.42 11.71
C LEU A 55 6.97 -6.53 13.23
N GLY A 56 7.72 -5.78 14.04
CA GLY A 56 7.58 -5.71 15.49
C GLY A 56 6.63 -4.61 15.97
N ASP A 57 5.94 -3.92 15.06
CA ASP A 57 4.88 -2.97 15.39
C ASP A 57 3.49 -3.62 15.35
N GLU A 58 2.55 -2.98 16.05
CA GLU A 58 1.16 -3.42 16.15
C GLU A 58 0.49 -3.50 14.77
N LEU A 59 -0.20 -4.62 14.48
CA LEU A 59 -0.87 -4.83 13.19
C LEU A 59 -1.84 -3.68 12.85
N ASP A 60 -2.68 -3.27 13.81
CA ASP A 60 -3.61 -2.16 13.59
C ASP A 60 -2.92 -0.83 13.25
N LEU A 61 -1.74 -0.57 13.82
CA LEU A 61 -0.99 0.64 13.51
C LEU A 61 -0.47 0.56 12.08
N ARG A 62 0.07 -0.60 11.69
CA ARG A 62 0.59 -0.83 10.35
C ARG A 62 -0.51 -0.73 9.30
N GLU A 63 -1.71 -1.23 9.59
CA GLU A 63 -2.89 -1.05 8.72
C GLU A 63 -3.25 0.43 8.54
N VAL A 64 -3.35 1.18 9.64
CA VAL A 64 -3.63 2.63 9.59
C VAL A 64 -2.55 3.39 8.83
N VAL A 65 -1.28 3.03 9.03
CA VAL A 65 -0.16 3.65 8.31
C VAL A 65 -0.20 3.29 6.83
N ALA A 66 -0.60 2.07 6.47
CA ALA A 66 -0.72 1.65 5.08
C ALA A 66 -1.80 2.47 4.34
N GLU A 67 -2.97 2.63 4.95
CA GLU A 67 -4.06 3.48 4.43
C GLU A 67 -3.61 4.95 4.32
N ALA A 68 -2.94 5.46 5.36
CA ALA A 68 -2.45 6.83 5.39
C ALA A 68 -1.41 7.09 4.28
N LEU A 69 -0.47 6.15 4.07
CA LEU A 69 0.51 6.19 2.98
C LEU A 69 -0.16 6.19 1.61
N ALA A 70 -1.15 5.34 1.40
CA ALA A 70 -1.90 5.28 0.16
C ALA A 70 -2.58 6.63 -0.16
N GLY A 71 -3.22 7.24 0.84
CA GLY A 71 -3.86 8.56 0.70
C GLY A 71 -2.91 9.70 0.32
N THR A 72 -1.59 9.54 0.50
CA THR A 72 -0.62 10.57 0.08
C THR A 72 -0.41 10.64 -1.43
N GLY A 73 -0.71 9.56 -2.18
CA GLY A 73 -0.44 9.46 -3.61
C GLY A 73 1.05 9.55 -3.99
N ASN A 74 1.97 9.57 -3.02
CA ASN A 74 3.39 9.75 -3.24
C ASN A 74 4.03 8.46 -3.79
N GLY A 75 4.88 8.57 -4.82
CA GLY A 75 5.59 7.42 -5.39
C GLY A 75 6.45 6.65 -4.37
N HIS A 76 6.97 7.31 -3.34
CA HIS A 76 7.67 6.65 -2.24
C HIS A 76 6.72 5.84 -1.34
N ALA A 77 5.50 6.35 -1.11
CA ALA A 77 4.48 5.62 -0.37
C ALA A 77 4.05 4.36 -1.15
N VAL A 78 3.87 4.48 -2.46
CA VAL A 78 3.58 3.34 -3.35
C VAL A 78 4.67 2.28 -3.26
N LYS A 79 5.94 2.66 -3.30
CA LYS A 79 7.06 1.72 -3.17
C LYS A 79 7.06 1.02 -1.81
N ALA A 80 6.81 1.76 -0.73
CA ALA A 80 6.77 1.20 0.62
C ALA A 80 5.65 0.16 0.78
N LEU A 81 4.44 0.49 0.33
CA LEU A 81 3.29 -0.42 0.33
C LEU A 81 3.54 -1.65 -0.54
N ALA A 82 4.11 -1.48 -1.74
CA ALA A 82 4.40 -2.62 -2.62
C ALA A 82 5.46 -3.57 -2.01
N ALA A 83 6.37 -3.05 -1.18
CA ALA A 83 7.30 -3.90 -0.43
C ALA A 83 6.58 -4.68 0.69
N VAL A 84 5.60 -4.06 1.36
CA VAL A 84 4.75 -4.75 2.35
C VAL A 84 3.99 -5.90 1.72
N VAL A 85 3.33 -5.69 0.57
CA VAL A 85 2.59 -6.77 -0.12
C VAL A 85 3.49 -7.95 -0.49
N ARG A 86 4.77 -7.69 -0.85
CA ARG A 86 5.75 -8.74 -1.19
C ARG A 86 6.39 -9.42 0.02
N ASN A 87 6.26 -8.87 1.22
CA ASN A 87 6.95 -9.38 2.39
C ASN A 87 6.29 -10.67 2.91
N LYS A 88 6.87 -11.82 2.57
CA LYS A 88 6.37 -13.14 3.00
C LYS A 88 6.40 -13.37 4.50
N ASN A 89 7.24 -12.63 5.23
CA ASN A 89 7.29 -12.71 6.70
C ASN A 89 6.18 -11.91 7.38
N ASP A 90 5.40 -11.15 6.59
CA ASP A 90 4.31 -10.34 7.10
C ASP A 90 2.99 -11.12 7.11
N THR A 91 2.07 -10.67 7.95
CA THR A 91 0.74 -11.26 8.05
C THR A 91 -0.05 -11.04 6.76
N VAL A 92 -0.84 -12.06 6.38
CA VAL A 92 -1.71 -11.97 5.21
C VAL A 92 -2.66 -10.77 5.31
N CYS A 93 -3.14 -10.43 6.52
CA CYS A 93 -4.02 -9.28 6.76
C CYS A 93 -3.37 -7.95 6.35
N VAL A 94 -2.16 -7.66 6.84
CA VAL A 94 -1.43 -6.42 6.52
C VAL A 94 -1.08 -6.35 5.03
N ARG A 95 -0.70 -7.48 4.43
CA ARG A 95 -0.40 -7.55 2.99
C ARG A 95 -1.62 -7.29 2.12
N LYS A 96 -2.78 -7.85 2.48
CA LYS A 96 -4.07 -7.58 1.82
C LYS A 96 -4.44 -6.11 1.94
N ARG A 97 -4.35 -5.54 3.14
CA ARG A 97 -4.62 -4.10 3.36
C ARG A 97 -3.68 -3.20 2.58
N ALA A 98 -2.39 -3.52 2.49
CA ALA A 98 -1.47 -2.76 1.67
C ALA A 98 -1.82 -2.82 0.17
N ALA A 99 -2.30 -3.97 -0.32
CA ALA A 99 -2.74 -4.13 -1.70
C ALA A 99 -4.03 -3.35 -2.00
N GLU A 100 -5.03 -3.44 -1.11
CA GLU A 100 -6.28 -2.67 -1.19
C GLU A 100 -6.01 -1.16 -1.13
N ALA A 101 -5.13 -0.74 -0.21
CA ALA A 101 -4.76 0.66 -0.06
C ALA A 101 -4.10 1.19 -1.34
N LEU A 102 -3.17 0.44 -1.95
CA LEU A 102 -2.58 0.78 -3.24
C LEU A 102 -3.64 0.92 -4.34
N ALA A 103 -4.59 -0.01 -4.44
CA ALA A 103 -5.65 0.04 -5.44
C ALA A 103 -6.58 1.24 -5.22
N GLY A 104 -6.96 1.50 -3.96
CA GLY A 104 -7.81 2.62 -3.58
C GLY A 104 -7.22 3.99 -3.89
N THR A 105 -5.91 4.10 -4.11
CA THR A 105 -5.30 5.37 -4.56
C THR A 105 -5.74 5.77 -5.97
N GLY A 106 -6.10 4.81 -6.83
CA GLY A 106 -6.37 5.05 -8.25
C GLY A 106 -5.19 5.61 -9.06
N ASN A 107 -4.00 5.69 -8.46
CA ASN A 107 -2.82 6.25 -9.09
C ASN A 107 -2.20 5.24 -10.06
N GLY A 108 -1.89 5.65 -11.30
CA GLY A 108 -1.21 4.80 -12.28
C GLY A 108 0.12 4.20 -11.78
N HIS A 109 0.82 4.88 -10.86
CA HIS A 109 2.00 4.31 -10.21
C HIS A 109 1.65 3.15 -9.26
N ALA A 110 0.55 3.26 -8.52
CA ALA A 110 0.10 2.20 -7.62
C ALA A 110 -0.43 0.99 -8.41
N VAL A 111 -1.16 1.24 -9.49
CA VAL A 111 -1.59 0.21 -10.46
C VAL A 111 -0.39 -0.54 -11.02
N LYS A 112 0.63 0.17 -11.52
CA LYS A 112 1.85 -0.46 -12.03
C LYS A 112 2.56 -1.28 -10.95
N ALA A 113 2.63 -0.77 -9.73
CA ALA A 113 3.23 -1.51 -8.62
C ALA A 113 2.45 -2.80 -8.31
N LEU A 114 1.12 -2.74 -8.23
CA LEU A 114 0.26 -3.91 -8.03
C LEU A 114 0.37 -4.91 -9.18
N ALA A 115 0.47 -4.43 -10.43
CA ALA A 115 0.67 -5.26 -11.61
C ALA A 115 1.98 -6.05 -11.56
N THR A 116 3.06 -5.44 -11.06
CA THR A 116 4.31 -6.18 -10.82
C THR A 116 4.16 -7.15 -9.65
N VAL A 117 3.52 -6.71 -8.56
CA VAL A 117 3.33 -7.56 -7.36
C VAL A 117 2.53 -8.82 -7.70
N VAL A 118 1.44 -8.72 -8.46
CA VAL A 118 0.64 -9.91 -8.81
C VAL A 118 1.46 -10.93 -9.59
N GLN A 119 2.40 -10.51 -10.43
CA GLN A 119 3.31 -11.41 -11.14
C GLN A 119 4.36 -12.02 -10.19
N ASP A 120 4.90 -11.23 -9.26
CA ASP A 120 5.96 -11.64 -8.33
C ASP A 120 5.49 -12.64 -7.25
N LEU A 121 4.20 -12.66 -6.92
CA LEU A 121 3.67 -13.43 -5.78
C LEU A 121 3.70 -14.96 -5.97
N GLY A 122 4.06 -15.47 -7.15
CA GLY A 122 4.22 -16.92 -7.42
C GLY A 122 3.04 -17.77 -6.94
N ASP A 123 3.28 -18.68 -5.99
CA ASP A 123 2.30 -19.64 -5.48
C ASP A 123 1.37 -19.10 -4.38
N GLU A 124 1.45 -17.83 -4.01
CA GLU A 124 0.59 -17.22 -2.98
C GLU A 124 -0.82 -16.91 -3.50
N LEU A 125 -1.58 -17.98 -3.80
CA LEU A 125 -2.87 -17.92 -4.52
C LEU A 125 -3.89 -16.97 -3.89
N ASP A 126 -4.00 -16.95 -2.56
CA ASP A 126 -4.96 -16.11 -1.84
C ASP A 126 -4.61 -14.63 -1.90
N LEU A 127 -3.31 -14.30 -1.84
CA LEU A 127 -2.89 -12.90 -1.94
C LEU A 127 -2.90 -12.42 -3.39
N ARG A 128 -2.56 -13.30 -4.36
CA ARG A 128 -2.71 -13.00 -5.78
C ARG A 128 -4.15 -12.71 -6.16
N GLU A 129 -5.11 -13.44 -5.62
CA GLU A 129 -6.53 -13.14 -5.80
C GLU A 129 -6.85 -11.73 -5.32
N VAL A 130 -6.48 -11.39 -4.08
CA VAL A 130 -6.75 -10.05 -3.53
C VAL A 130 -6.10 -8.95 -4.35
N VAL A 131 -4.84 -9.13 -4.78
CA VAL A 131 -4.15 -8.14 -5.63
C VAL A 131 -4.81 -8.02 -6.99
N ALA A 132 -5.28 -9.12 -7.59
CA ALA A 132 -5.99 -9.11 -8.86
C ALA A 132 -7.37 -8.45 -8.76
N GLU A 133 -8.13 -8.71 -7.69
CA GLU A 133 -9.40 -8.05 -7.42
C GLU A 133 -9.22 -6.56 -7.14
N ALA A 134 -8.20 -6.20 -6.34
CA ALA A 134 -7.83 -4.82 -6.07
C ALA A 134 -7.47 -4.09 -7.37
N LEU A 135 -6.66 -4.71 -8.24
CA LEU A 135 -6.36 -4.19 -9.58
C LEU A 135 -7.62 -3.96 -10.42
N ALA A 136 -8.54 -4.93 -10.46
CA ALA A 136 -9.79 -4.80 -11.20
C ALA A 136 -10.65 -3.64 -10.67
N GLY A 137 -10.73 -3.49 -9.35
CA GLY A 137 -11.45 -2.39 -8.70
C GLY A 137 -10.92 -0.99 -9.06
N THR A 138 -9.68 -0.87 -9.56
CA THR A 138 -9.15 0.43 -10.02
C THR A 138 -9.77 0.94 -11.33
N GLY A 139 -10.35 0.04 -12.14
CA GLY A 139 -11.00 0.40 -13.41
C GLY A 139 -10.09 1.00 -14.49
N CYS A 140 -8.77 0.99 -14.30
CA CYS A 140 -7.84 1.62 -15.24
C CYS A 140 -7.38 0.66 -16.35
N GLY A 141 -7.15 1.20 -17.56
CA GLY A 141 -6.70 0.39 -18.70
C GLY A 141 -5.37 -0.34 -18.48
N ASP A 142 -4.51 0.19 -17.61
CA ASP A 142 -3.26 -0.47 -17.21
C ASP A 142 -3.51 -1.68 -16.31
N ALA A 143 -4.52 -1.65 -15.43
CA ALA A 143 -4.94 -2.81 -14.64
C ALA A 143 -5.54 -3.90 -15.53
N VAL A 144 -6.35 -3.52 -16.52
CA VAL A 144 -6.91 -4.46 -17.52
C VAL A 144 -5.78 -5.17 -18.28
N LYS A 145 -4.74 -4.45 -18.71
CA LYS A 145 -3.56 -5.05 -19.36
C LYS A 145 -2.81 -6.00 -18.44
N ALA A 146 -2.61 -5.61 -17.18
CA ALA A 146 -1.92 -6.44 -16.19
C ALA A 146 -2.70 -7.74 -15.93
N LEU A 147 -4.01 -7.65 -15.70
CA LEU A 147 -4.89 -8.80 -15.50
C LEU A 147 -4.92 -9.69 -16.74
N ALA A 148 -4.98 -9.12 -17.95
CA ALA A 148 -4.92 -9.88 -19.19
C ALA A 148 -3.60 -10.64 -19.35
N ALA A 149 -2.47 -10.09 -18.87
CA ALA A 149 -1.20 -10.80 -18.85
C ALA A 149 -1.25 -12.01 -17.90
N VAL A 150 -1.79 -11.84 -16.69
CA VAL A 150 -1.96 -12.94 -15.71
C VAL A 150 -2.90 -14.03 -16.27
N VAL A 151 -3.99 -13.66 -16.95
CA VAL A 151 -4.89 -14.63 -17.60
C VAL A 151 -4.20 -15.42 -18.72
N ARG A 152 -3.22 -14.82 -19.40
CA ARG A 152 -2.50 -15.47 -20.51
C ARG A 152 -1.27 -16.25 -20.04
N ASP A 153 -0.85 -16.10 -18.80
CA ASP A 153 0.30 -16.80 -18.26
C ASP A 153 -0.01 -18.30 -18.10
N LYS A 154 0.63 -19.12 -18.92
CA LYS A 154 0.48 -20.58 -18.91
C LYS A 154 1.22 -21.24 -17.75
N ASN A 155 2.19 -20.54 -17.16
CA ASN A 155 2.94 -21.02 -16.00
C ASN A 155 2.14 -20.83 -14.71
N ASP A 156 1.14 -19.96 -14.73
CA ASP A 156 0.24 -19.75 -13.60
C ASP A 156 -0.79 -20.86 -13.43
N THR A 157 -1.32 -20.98 -12.21
CA THR A 157 -2.34 -21.99 -11.91
C THR A 157 -3.67 -21.66 -12.59
N ALA A 158 -4.44 -22.69 -12.93
CA ALA A 158 -5.78 -22.51 -13.52
C ALA A 158 -6.73 -21.71 -12.62
N CYS A 159 -6.55 -21.79 -11.29
CA CYS A 159 -7.32 -21.01 -10.32
C CYS A 159 -7.02 -19.50 -10.45
N VAL A 160 -5.73 -19.14 -10.52
CA VAL A 160 -5.29 -17.75 -10.69
C VAL A 160 -5.80 -17.18 -12.00
N ARG A 161 -5.66 -17.91 -13.12
CA ARG A 161 -6.18 -17.44 -14.42
C ARG A 161 -7.69 -17.22 -14.39
N LYS A 162 -8.46 -18.13 -13.76
CA LYS A 162 -9.92 -17.98 -13.63
C LYS A 162 -10.30 -16.75 -12.81
N ARG A 163 -9.60 -16.51 -11.70
CA ARG A 163 -9.83 -15.35 -10.82
C ARG A 163 -9.47 -14.04 -11.51
N ALA A 164 -8.30 -13.98 -12.16
CA ALA A 164 -7.91 -12.83 -12.96
C ALA A 164 -8.88 -12.57 -14.13
N ALA A 165 -9.40 -13.62 -14.77
CA ALA A 165 -10.42 -13.49 -15.82
C ALA A 165 -11.77 -13.00 -15.27
N LYS A 166 -12.17 -13.46 -14.08
CA LYS A 166 -13.37 -12.96 -13.39
C LYS A 166 -13.21 -11.49 -13.00
N ALA A 167 -12.06 -11.12 -12.45
CA ALA A 167 -11.73 -9.75 -12.11
C ALA A 167 -11.76 -8.85 -13.36
N LEU A 168 -11.15 -9.31 -14.47
CA LEU A 168 -11.20 -8.64 -15.77
C LEU A 168 -12.62 -8.47 -16.31
N ALA A 169 -13.46 -9.51 -16.23
CA ALA A 169 -14.86 -9.44 -16.64
C ALA A 169 -15.67 -8.41 -15.82
N GLY A 170 -15.33 -8.23 -14.54
CA GLY A 170 -15.92 -7.21 -13.68
C GLY A 170 -15.50 -5.77 -14.01
N THR A 171 -14.40 -5.57 -14.74
CA THR A 171 -13.94 -4.22 -15.14
C THR A 171 -14.64 -3.64 -16.38
N GLY A 172 -15.43 -4.46 -17.08
CA GLY A 172 -15.98 -4.12 -18.41
C GLY A 172 -17.45 -3.69 -18.43
N ASN A 173 -18.03 -3.27 -17.31
CA ASN A 173 -19.43 -2.81 -17.24
C ASN A 173 -19.54 -1.32 -16.91
#